data_AF-A0A354H1Z2-F1
#
_entry.id   AF-A0A354H1Z2-F1
#
_cell.length_a   1.000
_cell.length_b   1.000
_cell.length_c   1.000
_cell.angle_alpha   90.00
_cell.angle_beta   90.00
_cell.angle_gamma   90.00
#
_symmetry.space_group_name_H-M   'P 1'
#
loop_
_entity.id
_entity.type
_entity.pdbx_description
1 polymer ?
#
loop_
_entity_poly.entity_id
_entity_poly.type
_entity_poly.pdbx_seq_one_letter_code
_entity_poly.pdbx_strand_id
1 'polypeptide(L)' 'MREFGVIIEKDEDGYFVASVPALPGCHTQAKSPDALMKRVKEAIELCLEVEKPYSVNL' A
#
# COMPACT_ATOMS: atom_id res chain seq x y z
N MET A 1 -12.16 12.31 -1.15
CA MET A 1 -10.93 11.70 -0.64
C MET A 1 -11.28 10.27 -0.23
N ARG A 2 -10.54 9.24 -0.67
CA ARG A 2 -10.77 7.87 -0.18
C ARG A 2 -9.88 7.65 1.04
N GLU A 3 -10.43 6.98 2.05
CA GLU A 3 -9.70 6.60 3.25
C GLU A 3 -9.50 5.09 3.26
N PHE A 4 -8.33 4.65 3.69
CA PHE A 4 -7.96 3.25 3.77
C PHE A 4 -7.47 2.95 5.18
N GLY A 5 -8.03 1.90 5.78
CA GLY A 5 -7.46 1.31 6.99
C GLY A 5 -6.15 0.61 6.65
N VAL A 6 -5.11 0.88 7.43
CA VAL A 6 -3.79 0.27 7.29
C VAL A 6 -3.48 -0.48 8.58
N ILE A 7 -3.19 -1.77 8.47
CA ILE A 7 -2.71 -2.59 9.59
C ILE A 7 -1.19 -2.59 9.52
N ILE A 8 -0.53 -2.23 10.64
CA ILE A 8 0.92 -2.19 10.74
C ILE A 8 1.36 -3.17 11.83
N GLU A 9 2.26 -4.07 11.46
CA GLU A 9 2.91 -5.01 12.36
C GLU A 9 4.41 -4.76 12.35
N LYS A 10 5.10 -5.08 13.44
CA LYS A 10 6.56 -5.03 13.51
C LYS A 10 7.09 -6.44 13.66
N ASP A 11 7.97 -6.86 12.76
CA ASP A 11 8.58 -8.19 12.79
C ASP A 11 9.84 -8.25 13.68
N GLU A 12 10.40 -9.45 13.79
CA GLU A 12 11.57 -9.75 14.63
C GLU A 12 12.86 -9.08 14.12
N ASP A 13 12.94 -8.77 12.82
CA ASP A 13 14.08 -8.09 12.18
C ASP A 13 13.97 -6.55 12.25
N GLY A 14 12.91 -6.05 12.89
CA GLY A 14 12.66 -4.63 13.10
C GLY A 14 12.10 -3.91 11.88
N TYR A 15 11.57 -4.64 10.89
CA TYR A 15 10.75 -4.03 9.84
C TYR A 15 9.35 -3.76 10.38
N PHE A 16 8.79 -2.65 9.94
CA PHE A 16 7.36 -2.43 9.95
C PHE A 16 6.79 -2.97 8.64
N VAL A 17 5.76 -3.80 8.73
CA VAL A 17 5.05 -4.40 7.61
C VAL A 17 3.64 -3.81 7.61
N ALA A 18 3.21 -3.26 6.48
CA ALA A 18 1.88 -2.69 6.32
C ALA A 18 1.05 -3.54 5.36
N SER A 19 -0.23 -3.71 5.68
CA SER A 19 -1.25 -4.29 4.81
C SER A 19 -2.49 -3.39 4.73
N VAL A 20 -3.14 -3.37 3.58
CA VAL A 20 -4.37 -2.59 3.35
C VAL A 20 -5.52 -3.56 3.03
N PRO A 21 -6.34 -3.97 4.02
CA PRO A 21 -7.33 -5.03 3.82
C PRO A 21 -8.36 -4.74 2.70
N ALA A 22 -8.66 -3.47 2.46
CA ALA A 22 -9.55 -3.04 1.39
C ALA A 22 -8.94 -3.17 -0.03
N LEU A 23 -7.63 -3.40 -0.14
CA LEU A 23 -6.90 -3.62 -1.38
C LEU A 23 -6.10 -4.93 -1.27
N PRO A 24 -6.73 -6.08 -1.59
CA PRO A 24 -6.08 -7.39 -1.47
C PRO A 24 -4.74 -7.44 -2.22
N GLY A 25 -3.69 -7.90 -1.54
CA GLY A 25 -2.34 -7.94 -2.08
C GLY A 25 -1.54 -6.63 -1.96
N CYS A 26 -2.15 -5.55 -1.44
CA CYS A 26 -1.44 -4.30 -1.16
C CYS A 26 -0.65 -4.42 0.16
N HIS A 27 0.63 -4.73 0.02
CA HIS A 27 1.58 -4.88 1.13
C HIS A 27 2.87 -4.12 0.84
N THR A 28 3.49 -3.60 1.89
CA THR A 28 4.84 -3.01 1.81
C THR A 28 5.53 -3.07 3.17
N GLN A 29 6.83 -2.78 3.18
CA GLN A 29 7.61 -2.79 4.42
C GLN A 29 8.70 -1.72 4.45
N ALA A 30 9.08 -1.28 5.64
CA ALA A 30 10.17 -0.34 5.86
C ALA A 30 10.71 -0.44 7.30
N LYS A 31 11.97 -0.05 7.52
CA LYS A 31 12.57 0.04 8.86
C LYS A 31 12.21 1.32 9.63
N SER A 32 11.44 2.23 9.02
CA SER A 32 10.99 3.48 9.62
C SER A 32 9.49 3.65 9.39
N PRO A 33 8.71 4.10 10.40
CA PRO A 33 7.29 4.41 10.25
C PRO A 33 7.02 5.44 9.14
N ASP A 34 7.84 6.49 9.04
CA ASP A 34 7.66 7.54 8.02
C ASP A 34 7.88 6.98 6.60
N ALA A 35 8.92 6.17 6.44
CA ALA A 35 9.21 5.50 5.17
C ALA A 35 8.11 4.48 4.81
N LEU A 36 7.55 3.78 5.81
CA LEU A 36 6.43 2.87 5.62
C LEU A 36 5.22 3.63 5.09
N MET A 37 4.84 4.72 5.74
CA MET A 37 3.65 5.49 5.34
C MET A 37 3.79 6.11 3.95
N LYS A 38 5.01 6.51 3.55
CA LYS A 38 5.26 6.92 2.16
C LYS A 38 4.99 5.79 1.17
N ARG A 39 5.56 4.60 1.42
CA ARG A 39 5.39 3.43 0.54
C ARG A 39 3.95 2.92 0.50
N VAL A 40 3.23 2.97 1.62
CA VAL A 40 1.82 2.56 1.67
C VAL A 40 0.99 3.44 0.73
N LYS A 41 1.22 4.75 0.71
CA LYS A 41 0.53 5.67 -0.21
C LYS A 41 0.84 5.34 -1.68
N GLU A 42 2.11 5.14 -2.01
CA GLU A 42 2.55 4.77 -3.36
C GLU A 42 1.94 3.42 -3.80
N ALA A 43 1.91 2.43 -2.91
CA ALA A 43 1.32 1.12 -3.20
C ALA A 43 -0.20 1.19 -3.40
N ILE A 44 -0.92 1.97 -2.59
CA ILE A 44 -2.36 2.21 -2.77
C ILE A 44 -2.62 2.87 -4.13
N GLU A 45 -1.85 3.90 -4.48
CA GLU A 45 -1.98 4.59 -5.77
C GLU A 45 -1.79 3.64 -6.95
N LEU A 46 -0.76 2.78 -6.89
CA LEU A 46 -0.48 1.79 -7.93
C LEU A 46 -1.60 0.74 -8.04
N CYS A 47 -2.10 0.20 -6.91
CA CYS A 47 -3.22 -0.75 -6.93
C CYS A 47 -4.46 -0.16 -7.60
N LEU A 48 -4.78 1.10 -7.29
CA LEU A 48 -5.92 1.80 -7.88
C LEU A 48 -5.72 2.17 -9.35
N GLU A 49 -4.47 2.30 -9.82
CA GLU A 49 -4.16 2.50 -11.23
C GLU A 49 -4.41 1.21 -12.03
N VAL A 50 -4.00 0.05 -11.52
CA VAL A 50 -4.21 -1.25 -12.17
C VAL A 50 -5.70 -1.62 -12.29
N GLU A 51 -6.52 -1.24 -11.31
CA GLU A 51 -7.98 -1.44 -11.39
C GLU A 51 -8.67 -0.61 -12.48
N LYS A 52 -8.04 0.44 -13.00
CA LYS A 52 -8.62 1.22 -14.09
C LYS A 52 -8.48 0.40 -15.39
N PRO A 53 -9.59 0.14 -16.11
CA PRO A 53 -9.49 -0.47 -17.43
C PRO A 53 -8.61 0.42 -18.31
N TYR A 54 -7.63 -0.18 -19.01
CA TYR A 54 -6.87 0.52 -20.03
C TYR A 54 -7.86 1.04 -21.07
N SER A 55 -8.07 2.35 -21.09
CA SER A 55 -8.73 3.03 -22.19
C SER A 55 -7.80 2.95 -23.40
N VAL A 56 -7.94 1.91 -24.22
CA VAL A 56 -7.38 1.93 -25.57
C VAL A 56 -8.19 2.94 -26.37
N ASN A 57 -7.56 4.06 -26.75
CA ASN A 57 -8.12 4.90 -27.81
C ASN A 57 -7.92 4.14 -29.12
N LEU A 58 -8.98 3.44 -29.57
CA LEU A 58 -9.10 2.89 -30.92
C LEU A 58 -9.79 3.91 -31.83
#